data_AF-A0A6A5V6J9-F1
#
_entry.id   AF-A0A6A5V6J9-F1
#
_cell.length_a   1.000
_cell.length_b   1.000
_cell.length_c   1.000
_cell.angle_alpha   90.00
_cell.angle_beta   90.00
_cell.angle_gamma   90.00
#
_symmetry.space_group_name_H-M   'P 1'
#
loop_
_entity.id
_entity.type
_entity.pdbx_description
1 polymer ?
#
loop_
_entity_poly.entity_id
_entity_poly.type
_entity_poly.pdbx_seq_one_letter_code
_entity_poly.pdbx_strand_id
1 'polypeptide(L)'
;MSSQPQSRIFASRSRRAANNNYQKLSKTLCEKLAKLCLDYDTQVYFLAYRNGRFDGFVSTDKAGQPWTPPDQEALVSLPMMTTPSAADRAQRLARALSKGRAALWWMVGQKPLRSAGSGAPV
;
A
#
# COMPACT_ATOMS: atom_id res chain seq x y z
N MET A 1 15.65 7.79 -46.97
CA MET A 1 14.48 7.53 -46.08
C MET A 1 14.67 6.18 -45.43
N SER A 2 15.10 6.11 -44.15
CA SER A 2 15.28 4.82 -43.45
C SER A 2 15.52 5.01 -41.94
N SER A 3 14.50 5.47 -41.21
CA SER A 3 14.49 5.57 -39.73
C SER A 3 13.46 4.65 -39.05
N GLN A 4 12.78 3.79 -39.82
CA GLN A 4 11.65 2.97 -39.37
C GLN A 4 11.96 1.73 -38.50
N PRO A 5 13.16 1.10 -38.53
CA PRO A 5 13.44 -0.09 -37.71
C PRO A 5 13.64 0.22 -36.21
N GLN A 6 14.28 1.34 -35.89
CA GLN A 6 14.67 1.67 -34.51
C GLN A 6 13.45 1.99 -33.63
N SER A 7 12.48 2.74 -34.15
CA SER A 7 11.26 3.14 -33.39
C SER A 7 10.41 1.94 -32.95
N ARG A 8 10.34 0.87 -33.75
CA ARG A 8 9.61 -0.36 -33.40
C ARG A 8 10.28 -1.14 -32.28
N ILE A 9 11.62 -1.15 -32.25
CA ILE A 9 12.40 -1.82 -31.20
C ILE A 9 12.23 -1.08 -29.88
N PHE A 10 12.32 0.26 -29.88
CA PHE A 10 12.05 1.05 -28.67
C PHE A 10 10.62 0.88 -28.17
N ALA A 11 9.62 0.95 -29.05
CA ALA A 11 8.22 0.75 -28.68
C ALA A 11 7.92 -0.65 -28.12
N SER A 12 8.60 -1.70 -28.62
CA SER A 12 8.43 -3.06 -28.09
C SER A 12 9.09 -3.22 -26.71
N ARG A 13 10.27 -2.63 -26.49
CA ARG A 13 10.95 -2.61 -25.18
C ARG A 13 10.13 -1.85 -24.14
N SER A 14 9.61 -0.67 -24.49
CA SER A 14 8.76 0.13 -23.59
C SER A 14 7.48 -0.62 -23.19
N ARG A 15 6.83 -1.32 -24.14
CA ARG A 15 5.66 -2.16 -23.83
C ARG A 15 5.99 -3.31 -22.88
N ARG A 16 7.11 -4.00 -23.08
CA ARG A 16 7.56 -5.07 -22.16
C ARG A 16 7.84 -4.52 -20.76
N ALA A 17 8.52 -3.38 -20.65
CA ALA A 17 8.79 -2.74 -19.37
C ALA A 17 7.50 -2.37 -18.62
N ALA A 18 6.52 -1.77 -19.32
CA ALA A 18 5.22 -1.44 -18.75
C ALA A 18 4.45 -2.68 -18.26
N ASN A 19 4.48 -3.78 -19.02
CA ASN A 19 3.84 -5.03 -18.62
C ASN A 19 4.50 -5.66 -17.40
N ASN A 20 5.82 -5.70 -17.35
CA ASN A 20 6.56 -6.23 -16.20
C ASN A 20 6.29 -5.39 -14.95
N ASN A 21 6.22 -4.07 -15.09
CA ASN A 21 5.88 -3.17 -13.99
C ASN A 21 4.45 -3.44 -13.49
N TYR A 22 3.48 -3.49 -14.40
CA TYR A 22 2.09 -3.82 -14.07
C TYR A 22 1.97 -5.15 -13.30
N GLN A 23 2.64 -6.21 -13.76
CA GLN A 23 2.61 -7.50 -13.08
C GLN A 23 3.19 -7.44 -11.67
N LYS A 24 4.31 -6.74 -11.49
CA LYS A 24 4.93 -6.53 -10.17
C LYS A 24 3.97 -5.80 -9.23
N LEU A 25 3.40 -4.68 -9.68
CA LEU A 25 2.47 -3.88 -8.88
C LEU A 25 1.20 -4.65 -8.55
N SER A 26 0.63 -5.39 -9.52
CA SER A 26 -0.58 -6.19 -9.31
C SER A 26 -0.33 -7.29 -8.28
N LYS A 27 0.82 -7.98 -8.36
CA LYS A 27 1.21 -8.98 -7.37
C LYS A 27 1.34 -8.38 -5.97
N THR A 28 2.09 -7.28 -5.84
CA THR A 28 2.24 -6.59 -4.56
C THR A 28 0.90 -6.13 -4.00
N LEU A 29 -0.01 -5.63 -4.84
CA LEU A 29 -1.35 -5.24 -4.41
C LEU A 29 -2.11 -6.46 -3.87
N CYS A 30 -2.14 -7.59 -4.59
CA CYS A 30 -2.81 -8.81 -4.12
C CYS A 30 -2.25 -9.29 -2.77
N GLU A 31 -0.93 -9.23 -2.56
CA GLU A 31 -0.32 -9.57 -1.27
C GLU A 31 -0.79 -8.63 -0.14
N LYS A 32 -0.93 -7.33 -0.43
CA LYS A 32 -1.45 -6.36 0.55
C LYS A 32 -2.93 -6.59 0.85
N LEU A 33 -3.74 -6.91 -0.16
CA LEU A 33 -5.17 -7.22 0.02
C LEU A 33 -5.33 -8.51 0.82
N ALA A 34 -4.55 -9.55 0.54
CA ALA A 34 -4.55 -10.78 1.32
C ALA A 34 -4.18 -10.52 2.79
N LYS A 35 -3.15 -9.69 3.03
CA LYS A 35 -2.78 -9.28 4.38
C LYS A 35 -3.92 -8.54 5.10
N LEU A 36 -4.63 -7.65 4.42
CA LEU A 36 -5.80 -6.98 5.00
C LEU A 36 -6.88 -7.98 5.42
N CYS A 37 -7.16 -8.98 4.56
CA CYS A 37 -8.12 -10.04 4.87
C CYS A 37 -7.72 -10.83 6.12
N LEU A 38 -6.44 -11.20 6.24
CA LEU A 38 -5.93 -12.00 7.37
C LEU A 38 -5.85 -11.20 8.68
N ASP A 39 -5.31 -9.98 8.64
CA ASP A 39 -5.02 -9.21 9.85
C ASP A 39 -6.27 -8.54 10.44
N TYR A 40 -7.29 -8.28 9.62
CA TYR A 40 -8.45 -7.46 9.99
C TYR A 40 -9.81 -8.13 9.69
N ASP A 41 -9.84 -9.41 9.31
CA ASP A 41 -11.06 -10.17 8.96
C ASP A 41 -11.94 -9.43 7.92
N THR A 42 -11.30 -8.76 6.95
CA THR A 42 -12.01 -8.01 5.91
C THR A 42 -12.32 -8.87 4.71
N GLN A 43 -13.52 -8.72 4.16
CA GLN A 43 -13.89 -9.28 2.86
C GLN A 43 -13.59 -8.26 1.76
N VAL A 44 -12.86 -8.68 0.72
CA VAL A 44 -12.34 -7.81 -0.34
C VAL A 44 -12.63 -8.42 -1.70
N TYR A 45 -13.23 -7.62 -2.58
CA TYR A 45 -13.38 -7.93 -3.99
C TYR A 45 -12.68 -6.84 -4.81
N PHE A 46 -11.67 -7.23 -5.59
CA PHE A 46 -10.89 -6.32 -6.43
C PHE A 46 -10.89 -6.83 -7.87
N LEU A 47 -11.19 -5.92 -8.80
CA LEU A 47 -11.26 -6.22 -10.22
C LEU A 47 -10.58 -5.11 -11.02
N ALA A 48 -9.72 -5.51 -11.96
CA ALA A 48 -9.02 -4.64 -12.89
C ALA A 48 -9.26 -5.12 -14.32
N TYR A 49 -9.55 -4.19 -15.24
CA TYR A 49 -9.71 -4.49 -16.65
C TYR A 49 -8.55 -3.89 -17.45
N ARG A 50 -7.81 -4.74 -18.18
CA ARG A 50 -6.67 -4.31 -19.00
C ARG A 50 -6.48 -5.24 -20.19
N ASN A 51 -6.19 -4.67 -21.36
CA ASN A 51 -5.92 -5.42 -22.60
C ASN A 51 -7.01 -6.45 -22.95
N GLY A 52 -8.28 -6.13 -22.71
CA GLY A 52 -9.40 -7.03 -22.99
C GLY A 52 -9.58 -8.17 -21.98
N ARG A 53 -8.91 -8.11 -20.82
CA ARG A 53 -8.97 -9.14 -19.79
C ARG A 53 -9.28 -8.54 -18.44
N PHE A 54 -10.05 -9.29 -17.65
CA PHE A 54 -10.26 -9.02 -16.25
C PHE A 54 -9.23 -9.83 -15.44
N ASP A 55 -8.51 -9.13 -14.57
CA ASP A 55 -7.66 -9.72 -13.52
C ASP A 55 -8.16 -9.19 -12.18
N GLY A 56 -8.02 -9.97 -11.11
CA GLY A 56 -8.58 -9.56 -9.83
C GLY A 56 -8.08 -10.36 -8.64
N PHE A 57 -8.59 -9.98 -7.49
CA PHE A 57 -8.41 -10.65 -6.21
C PHE A 57 -9.76 -10.75 -5.53
N VAL A 58 -10.07 -11.91 -4.98
CA VAL A 58 -11.27 -12.13 -4.19
C VAL A 58 -10.85 -12.81 -2.89
N SER A 59 -11.26 -12.23 -1.76
CA SER A 59 -11.10 -12.87 -0.45
C SER A 59 -11.90 -14.17 -0.41
N THR A 60 -11.43 -15.16 0.33
CA THR A 60 -12.24 -16.36 0.60
C THR A 60 -13.08 -16.14 1.86
N ASP A 61 -14.29 -16.71 1.89
CA ASP A 61 -15.10 -16.78 3.09
C ASP A 61 -14.53 -17.80 4.10
N LYS A 62 -15.22 -17.97 5.24
CA LYS A 62 -14.82 -18.93 6.29
C LYS A 62 -14.90 -20.39 5.84
N ALA A 63 -15.63 -20.69 4.76
CA ALA A 63 -15.72 -22.01 4.15
C ALA A 63 -14.66 -22.21 3.05
N GLY A 64 -13.77 -21.23 2.83
CA GLY A 64 -12.74 -21.27 1.80
C GLY A 64 -13.28 -21.00 0.38
N GLN A 65 -14.55 -20.60 0.25
CA GLN A 65 -15.15 -20.27 -1.04
C GLN A 65 -14.83 -18.83 -1.44
N PRO A 66 -14.71 -18.52 -2.74
CA PRO A 66 -14.59 -17.15 -3.20
C PRO A 66 -15.75 -16.30 -2.68
N TRP A 67 -15.43 -15.19 -2.01
CA TRP A 67 -16.44 -14.29 -1.53
C TRP A 67 -17.22 -13.69 -2.70
N THR A 68 -18.55 -13.82 -2.63
CA THR A 68 -19.42 -13.23 -3.63
C THR A 68 -19.75 -11.80 -3.18
N PRO A 69 -19.55 -10.78 -4.02
CA PRO A 69 -19.88 -9.41 -3.65
C PRO A 69 -21.37 -9.30 -3.32
N PRO A 70 -21.75 -8.45 -2.35
CA PRO A 70 -23.14 -8.18 -2.04
C PRO A 70 -23.83 -7.62 -3.28
N ASP A 71 -25.12 -7.93 -3.44
CA ASP A 71 -25.92 -7.34 -4.49
C ASP A 71 -26.05 -5.82 -4.31
N GLN A 72 -26.54 -5.16 -5.35
CA GLN A 72 -26.74 -3.72 -5.38
C GLN A 72 -27.60 -3.24 -4.19
N GLU A 73 -28.62 -4.02 -3.83
CA GLU A 73 -29.56 -3.67 -2.75
C GLU A 73 -28.88 -3.72 -1.38
N ALA A 74 -28.05 -4.74 -1.14
CA ALA A 74 -27.23 -4.87 0.06
C ALA A 74 -26.19 -3.74 0.14
N LEU A 75 -25.59 -3.32 -0.98
CA LEU A 75 -24.66 -2.19 -1.01
C LEU A 75 -25.32 -0.85 -0.69
N VAL A 76 -26.56 -0.63 -1.17
CA VAL A 76 -27.34 0.60 -0.89
C VAL A 76 -27.84 0.63 0.56
N SER A 77 -28.05 -0.54 1.16
CA SER A 77 -28.51 -0.68 2.55
C SER A 77 -27.39 -0.56 3.58
N LEU A 78 -26.12 -0.57 3.16
CA LEU A 78 -25.00 -0.31 4.05
C LEU A 78 -25.11 1.12 4.60
N PRO A 79 -25.00 1.34 5.92
CA PRO A 79 -24.97 2.68 6.47
C PRO A 79 -23.83 3.42 5.79
N MET A 80 -24.16 4.48 5.05
CA MET A 80 -23.17 5.33 4.40
C MET A 80 -22.14 5.68 5.46
N MET A 81 -20.93 5.12 5.34
CA MET A 81 -19.78 5.64 6.05
C MET A 81 -19.65 7.07 5.57
N THR A 82 -20.14 8.02 6.37
CA THR A 82 -19.97 9.45 6.14
C THR A 82 -18.49 9.64 5.89
N THR A 83 -18.17 10.00 4.65
CA THR A 83 -16.78 10.18 4.25
C THR A 83 -16.19 11.24 5.18
N PRO A 84 -15.15 10.93 5.95
CA PRO A 84 -14.53 11.93 6.81
C PRO A 84 -14.08 13.07 5.91
N SER A 85 -14.42 14.29 6.32
CA SER A 85 -14.19 15.51 5.58
C SER A 85 -12.72 15.62 5.18
N ALA A 86 -12.41 16.37 4.12
CA ALA A 86 -11.02 16.69 3.77
C ALA A 86 -10.24 17.25 4.98
N ALA A 87 -10.93 17.96 5.87
CA ALA A 87 -10.39 18.42 7.15
C ALA A 87 -9.99 17.26 8.08
N ASP A 88 -10.85 16.27 8.27
CA ASP A 88 -10.58 15.09 9.11
C ASP A 88 -9.42 14.25 8.56
N ARG A 89 -9.34 14.13 7.23
CA ARG A 89 -8.24 13.43 6.54
C ARG A 89 -6.91 14.16 6.75
N ALA A 90 -6.90 15.49 6.59
CA ALA A 90 -5.72 16.31 6.84
C ALA A 90 -5.26 16.24 8.30
N GLN A 91 -6.21 16.25 9.25
CA GLN A 91 -5.90 16.16 10.67
C GLN A 91 -5.33 14.79 11.07
N ARG A 92 -5.83 13.70 10.47
CA ARG A 92 -5.30 12.35 10.68
C ARG A 92 -3.89 12.18 10.13
N LEU A 93 -3.62 12.73 8.94
CA LEU A 93 -2.26 12.74 8.37
C LEU A 93 -1.30 13.58 9.22
N ALA A 94 -1.73 14.75 9.70
CA ALA A 94 -0.92 15.58 10.60
C ALA A 94 -0.56 14.86 11.91
N ARG A 95 -1.50 14.12 12.51
CA ARG A 95 -1.24 13.29 13.71
C ARG A 95 -0.35 12.08 13.44
N ALA A 96 -0.44 11.46 12.26
CA ALA A 96 0.44 10.36 11.89
C ALA A 96 1.90 10.84 11.70
N LEU A 97 2.08 12.00 11.08
CA LEU A 97 3.38 12.61 10.85
C LEU A 97 4.02 13.16 12.13
N SER A 98 3.23 13.63 13.10
CA SER A 98 3.76 14.06 14.41
C SER A 98 4.31 12.89 15.23
N LYS A 99 3.65 11.72 15.18
CA LYS A 99 4.18 10.49 15.78
C LYS A 99 5.46 9.99 15.10
N GLY A 100 5.59 10.17 13.79
CA GLY A 100 6.81 9.85 13.04
C GLY A 100 8.00 10.78 13.36
N ARG A 101 7.76 12.06 13.67
CA ARG A 101 8.83 13.00 14.07
C ARG A 101 9.31 12.75 15.50
N ALA A 102 8.45 12.33 16.44
CA ALA A 102 8.86 12.04 17.81
C ALA A 102 9.92 10.91 17.90
N ALA A 103 9.85 9.90 17.02
CA ALA A 103 10.83 8.82 16.97
C ALA A 103 12.24 9.27 16.53
N LEU A 104 12.35 10.35 15.74
CA LEU A 104 13.63 10.86 15.26
C LEU A 104 14.37 11.68 16.35
N TRP A 105 13.64 12.35 17.24
CA TRP A 105 14.23 13.13 18.34
C TRP A 105 14.85 12.24 19.44
N TRP A 106 14.29 11.05 19.68
CA TRP A 106 14.85 10.09 20.65
C TRP A 106 16.17 9.45 20.19
N MET A 107 16.52 9.52 18.91
CA MET A 107 17.70 8.86 18.35
C MET A 107 18.93 9.79 18.19
N VAL A 108 18.75 11.12 18.26
CA VAL A 108 19.84 12.11 18.11
C VAL A 108 20.44 12.57 19.45
N GLY A 109 19.82 12.21 20.58
CA GLY A 109 20.15 12.76 21.91
C GLY A 109 21.09 11.94 22.81
N GLN A 110 21.63 10.79 22.39
CA GLN A 110 22.54 10.01 23.25
C GLN A 110 24.01 10.24 22.87
N LYS A 111 24.62 11.27 23.47
CA LYS A 111 26.09 11.36 23.60
C LYS A 111 26.53 10.49 24.79
N PRO A 112 27.50 9.57 24.64
CA PRO A 112 28.08 8.89 25.79
C PRO A 112 29.02 9.84 26.53
N LEU A 113 28.74 10.11 27.80
CA LEU A 113 29.66 10.85 28.68
C LEU A 113 30.81 9.91 29.07
N ARG A 114 32.01 10.19 28.55
CA ARG A 114 33.26 9.60 29.01
C ARG A 114 33.45 9.93 30.49
N SER A 115 33.58 8.90 31.32
CA SER A 115 34.08 9.00 32.69
C SER A 115 35.56 9.39 32.65
N ALA A 116 35.89 10.58 33.12
CA ALA A 116 37.23 10.98 33.50
C ALA A 116 37.30 10.96 35.02
N GLY A 117 37.81 9.86 35.58
CA GLY A 117 38.15 9.77 37.00
C GLY A 117 39.55 10.35 37.21
N SER A 118 39.65 11.40 38.00
CA SER A 118 40.88 11.81 38.67
C SER A 118 40.51 12.42 40.02
N GLY A 119 41.08 11.88 41.09
CA GLY A 119 40.94 12.42 42.44
C GLY A 119 41.05 11.37 43.55
N ALA A 120 42.26 10.91 43.85
CA ALA A 120 42.67 10.63 45.24
C ALA A 120 43.13 11.97 45.84
N PRO A 121 42.95 12.27 47.15
CA PRO A 121 43.67 11.57 48.23
C PRO A 121 42.93 11.45 49.59
N VAL A 122 43.34 10.50 50.44
CA VAL A 122 43.82 10.68 51.84
C VAL A 122 44.77 9.53 52.14
#